data_AF-A0A838E2V7-F1
#
_entry.id   AF-A0A838E2V7-F1
#
_cell.length_a   1.000
_cell.length_b   1.000
_cell.length_c   1.000
_cell.angle_alpha   90.00
_cell.angle_beta   90.00
_cell.angle_gamma   90.00
#
_symmetry.space_group_name_H-M   'P 1'
#
loop_
_entity.id
_entity.type
_entity.pdbx_description
1 polymer ?
#
loop_
_entity_poly.entity_id
_entity_poly.type
_entity_poly.pdbx_seq_one_letter_code
_entity_poly.pdbx_strand_id
1 'polypeptide(L)'
;MSERKLHKVNPHIHKGRFYNSADERGWSYVIPSLEIIAEMYWKRVRKRSKTMHHWATPTIPPVRSQELLITWIGHSTFLIQVAGINIITDPIFGDLTFLFKRLMAPGVA
;
A
#
# COMPACT_ATOMS: atom_id res chain seq x y z
N MET A 1 2.23 2.04 41.52
CA MET A 1 1.32 1.39 40.55
C MET A 1 1.16 2.31 39.36
N SER A 2 1.80 2.00 38.23
CA SER A 2 1.76 2.83 37.02
C SER A 2 0.39 2.66 36.35
N GLU A 3 -0.33 3.77 36.13
CA GLU A 3 -1.56 3.79 35.33
C GLU A 3 -1.28 3.17 33.95
N ARG A 4 -2.01 2.10 33.62
CA ARG A 4 -2.03 1.60 32.25
C ARG A 4 -2.80 2.61 31.41
N LYS A 5 -2.12 3.36 30.55
CA LYS A 5 -2.79 4.17 29.52
C LYS A 5 -3.68 3.24 28.69
N LEU A 6 -4.98 3.47 28.72
CA LEU A 6 -5.93 2.80 27.85
C LEU A 6 -5.66 3.28 26.42
N HIS A 7 -4.98 2.44 25.63
CA HIS A 7 -4.73 2.70 24.22
C HIS A 7 -6.06 2.66 23.46
N LYS A 8 -6.40 3.75 22.76
CA LYS A 8 -7.63 3.82 21.96
C LYS A 8 -7.38 3.09 20.64
N VAL A 9 -8.11 2.00 20.45
CA VAL A 9 -8.05 1.12 19.27
C VAL A 9 -8.67 1.78 18.03
N ASN A 10 -9.43 2.86 18.21
CA ASN A 10 -10.09 3.56 17.13
C ASN A 10 -9.31 4.82 16.76
N PRO A 11 -9.33 5.20 15.46
CA PRO A 11 -8.73 6.45 15.05
C PRO A 11 -9.29 7.63 15.82
N HIS A 12 -8.41 8.55 16.20
CA HIS A 12 -8.83 9.74 16.92
C HIS A 12 -8.23 11.00 16.31
N ILE A 13 -9.03 12.07 16.36
CA ILE A 13 -8.63 13.38 15.87
C ILE A 13 -8.04 14.17 17.03
N HIS A 14 -6.80 14.63 16.88
CA HIS A 14 -6.14 15.53 17.83
C HIS A 14 -5.61 16.76 17.08
N LYS A 15 -5.95 17.98 17.53
CA LYS A 15 -5.55 19.23 16.85
C LYS A 15 -5.85 19.24 15.33
N GLY A 16 -7.02 18.72 14.94
CA GLY A 16 -7.43 18.65 13.53
C GLY A 16 -6.67 17.64 12.65
N ARG A 17 -5.77 16.84 13.24
CA ARG A 17 -5.03 15.78 12.54
C ARG A 17 -5.47 14.41 13.02
N PHE A 18 -5.56 13.47 12.10
CA PHE A 18 -5.87 12.06 12.34
C PHE A 18 -4.62 11.33 12.85
N TYR A 19 -4.74 10.54 13.92
CA TYR A 19 -3.66 9.73 14.46
C TYR A 19 -4.11 8.28 14.67
N ASN A 20 -3.29 7.34 14.21
CA ASN A 20 -3.27 5.95 14.68
C ASN A 20 -2.15 5.81 15.72
N SER A 21 -2.40 5.12 16.83
CA SER A 21 -1.34 4.81 17.80
C SER A 21 -0.36 3.81 17.19
N ALA A 22 0.95 4.08 17.30
CA ALA A 22 2.03 3.25 16.76
C ALA A 22 2.10 1.83 17.39
N ASP A 23 1.40 1.66 18.49
CA ASP A 23 1.35 0.52 19.39
C ASP A 23 0.04 -0.28 19.23
N GLU A 24 -0.55 -0.21 18.03
CA GLU A 24 -1.42 -1.24 17.49
C GLU A 24 -0.70 -2.58 17.50
N ARG A 25 -0.75 -3.29 18.63
CA ARG A 25 -0.79 -4.76 18.59
C ARG A 25 -2.06 -5.11 17.85
N GLY A 26 -1.95 -5.14 16.53
CA GLY A 26 -2.96 -5.62 15.62
C GLY A 26 -3.51 -6.90 16.22
N TRP A 27 -4.81 -6.92 16.44
CA TRP A 27 -5.51 -8.10 16.89
C TRP A 27 -4.94 -9.30 16.17
N SER A 28 -4.50 -10.25 16.97
CA SER A 28 -3.82 -11.47 16.61
C SER A 28 -4.32 -11.99 15.27
N TYR A 29 -3.41 -12.15 14.31
CA TYR A 29 -3.60 -12.92 13.09
C TYR A 29 -3.82 -14.41 13.45
N VAL A 30 -4.87 -14.70 14.20
CA VAL A 30 -5.48 -16.02 14.41
C VAL A 30 -6.81 -15.96 13.62
N ILE A 31 -6.73 -15.88 12.29
CA ILE A 31 -6.84 -17.04 11.39
C ILE A 31 -8.31 -17.39 11.09
N PRO A 32 -8.71 -17.25 9.80
CA PRO A 32 -9.08 -18.40 8.97
C PRO A 32 -8.02 -18.53 7.86
N SER A 33 -6.98 -19.35 8.05
CA SER A 33 -5.65 -18.97 7.56
C SER A 33 -4.87 -19.98 6.77
N LEU A 34 -5.11 -21.28 6.88
CA LEU A 34 -4.36 -22.21 6.05
C LEU A 34 -5.11 -22.45 4.76
N GLU A 35 -6.43 -22.60 4.81
CA GLU A 35 -7.26 -22.80 3.63
C GLU A 35 -7.28 -21.57 2.72
N ILE A 36 -7.46 -20.36 3.26
CA ILE A 36 -7.45 -19.12 2.48
C ILE A 36 -6.05 -18.88 1.89
N ILE A 37 -4.98 -19.04 2.68
CA ILE A 37 -3.61 -18.87 2.17
C ILE A 37 -3.30 -19.93 1.11
N ALA A 38 -3.69 -21.19 1.30
CA ALA A 38 -3.51 -22.25 0.33
C ALA A 38 -4.30 -21.97 -0.96
N GLU A 39 -5.57 -21.57 -0.86
CA GLU A 39 -6.39 -21.24 -2.02
C GLU A 39 -5.83 -20.03 -2.78
N MET A 40 -5.40 -18.98 -2.08
CA MET A 40 -4.73 -17.82 -2.68
C MET A 40 -3.43 -18.22 -3.36
N TYR A 41 -2.61 -19.06 -2.73
CA TYR A 41 -1.39 -19.60 -3.31
C TYR A 41 -1.69 -20.40 -4.59
N TRP A 42 -2.64 -21.34 -4.54
CA TRP A 42 -3.05 -22.15 -5.69
C TRP A 42 -3.59 -21.32 -6.85
N LYS A 43 -4.45 -20.33 -6.57
CA LYS A 43 -4.95 -19.39 -7.58
C LYS A 43 -3.81 -18.59 -8.20
N ARG A 44 -2.86 -18.14 -7.40
CA ARG A 44 -1.71 -17.33 -7.87
C ARG A 44 -0.74 -18.13 -8.73
N VAL A 45 -0.44 -19.38 -8.36
CA VAL A 45 0.42 -20.28 -9.16
C VAL A 45 -0.25 -20.63 -10.50
N ARG A 46 -1.58 -20.83 -10.52
CA ARG A 46 -2.31 -21.22 -11.74
C ARG A 46 -2.70 -20.07 -12.66
N LYS A 47 -2.87 -18.84 -12.15
CA LYS A 47 -3.40 -17.70 -12.92
C LYS A 47 -2.51 -16.46 -12.82
N ARG A 48 -1.32 -16.49 -13.42
CA ARG A 48 -0.65 -15.25 -13.83
C ARG A 48 -1.19 -14.80 -15.18
N SER A 49 -1.69 -13.57 -15.25
CA SER A 49 -2.12 -13.00 -16.52
C SER A 49 -0.91 -12.83 -17.44
N LYS A 50 -0.94 -13.46 -18.62
CA LYS A 50 0.09 -13.28 -19.66
C LYS A 50 0.12 -11.86 -20.23
N THR A 51 -0.97 -11.11 -20.07
CA THR A 51 -1.11 -9.76 -20.63
C THR A 51 -0.64 -8.64 -19.69
N MET A 52 -0.15 -8.99 -18.50
CA MET A 52 0.21 -8.03 -17.44
C MET A 52 1.24 -6.99 -17.89
N HIS A 53 2.18 -7.34 -18.77
CA HIS A 53 3.17 -6.41 -19.29
C HIS A 53 2.57 -5.25 -20.11
N HIS A 54 1.33 -5.37 -20.57
CA HIS A 54 0.63 -4.33 -21.33
C HIS A 54 -0.35 -3.50 -20.48
N TRP A 55 -0.47 -3.81 -19.18
CA TRP A 55 -1.42 -3.09 -18.31
C TRP A 55 -0.93 -1.69 -17.92
N ALA A 56 0.38 -1.47 -17.99
CA ALA A 56 0.99 -0.18 -17.73
C ALA A 56 2.30 -0.05 -18.50
N THR A 57 2.59 1.16 -18.93
CA THR A 57 3.86 1.54 -19.54
C THR A 57 4.70 2.28 -18.49
N PRO A 58 5.93 1.82 -18.19
CA PRO A 58 6.83 2.56 -17.31
C PRO A 58 7.05 3.97 -17.84
N THR A 59 7.02 4.96 -16.95
CA THR A 59 7.27 6.35 -17.29
C THR A 59 8.20 6.97 -16.25
N ILE A 60 8.93 8.00 -16.66
CA ILE A 60 9.74 8.82 -15.78
C ILE A 60 8.95 10.11 -15.56
N PRO A 61 8.21 10.25 -14.45
CA PRO A 61 7.49 11.48 -14.17
C PRO A 61 8.49 12.63 -13.96
N PRO A 62 8.12 13.88 -14.29
CA PRO A 62 8.94 15.03 -13.98
C PRO A 62 9.14 15.17 -12.47
N VAL A 63 10.21 15.86 -12.04
CA VAL A 63 10.48 16.08 -10.61
C VAL A 63 9.30 16.78 -9.93
N ARG A 64 8.68 17.75 -10.60
CA ARG A 64 7.47 18.48 -10.19
C ARG A 64 6.66 18.86 -11.43
N SER A 65 5.34 18.99 -11.26
CA SER A 65 4.43 19.50 -12.29
C SER A 65 3.58 20.65 -11.74
N GLN A 66 3.41 21.71 -12.54
CA GLN A 66 2.43 22.76 -12.25
C GLN A 66 1.00 22.27 -12.55
N GLU A 67 0.86 21.47 -13.61
CA GLU A 67 -0.40 20.84 -14.01
C GLU A 67 -0.66 19.57 -13.21
N LEU A 68 -1.92 19.14 -13.16
CA LEU A 68 -2.30 17.87 -12.52
C LEU A 68 -1.73 16.70 -13.34
N LEU A 69 -0.78 15.98 -12.75
CA LEU A 69 -0.23 14.75 -13.29
C LEU A 69 -0.38 13.63 -12.26
N ILE A 70 -0.98 12.50 -12.68
CA ILE A 70 -1.19 11.33 -11.83
C ILE A 70 -0.43 10.16 -12.44
N THR A 71 0.56 9.65 -11.72
CA THR A 71 1.35 8.48 -12.11
C THR A 71 1.00 7.31 -11.20
N TRP A 72 0.50 6.22 -11.78
CA TRP A 72 0.28 4.99 -11.04
C TRP A 72 1.60 4.23 -10.87
N ILE A 73 2.02 4.06 -9.62
CA ILE A 73 3.24 3.32 -9.27
C ILE A 73 2.93 1.82 -9.07
N GLY A 74 1.68 1.46 -8.81
CA GLY A 74 1.21 0.09 -8.59
C GLY A 74 0.55 -0.09 -7.23
N HIS A 75 -0.32 -1.10 -7.10
CA HIS A 75 -1.21 -1.24 -5.94
C HIS A 75 -2.08 0.02 -5.74
N SER A 76 -2.19 0.53 -4.52
CA SER A 76 -2.80 1.83 -4.19
C SER A 76 -1.79 2.99 -4.11
N THR A 77 -0.56 2.79 -4.61
CA THR A 77 0.49 3.82 -4.62
C THR A 77 0.39 4.67 -5.88
N PHE A 78 0.10 5.96 -5.70
CA PHE A 78 0.06 6.98 -6.75
C PHE A 78 0.99 8.13 -6.39
N LEU A 79 1.69 8.65 -7.40
CA LEU A 79 2.30 9.98 -7.35
C LEU A 79 1.33 10.96 -8.00
N ILE A 80 0.88 11.95 -7.23
CA ILE A 80 0.01 13.03 -7.69
C ILE A 80 0.83 14.31 -7.64
N GLN A 81 0.97 14.98 -8.78
CA GLN A 81 1.72 16.23 -8.91
C GLN A 81 0.76 17.34 -9.33
N VAL A 82 0.76 18.47 -8.62
CA VAL A 82 -0.09 19.63 -8.93
C VAL A 82 0.46 20.88 -8.25
N ALA A 83 0.42 22.04 -8.93
CA ALA A 83 0.89 23.31 -8.39
C ALA A 83 2.35 23.27 -7.86
N GLY A 84 3.20 22.44 -8.46
CA GLY A 84 4.58 22.22 -8.03
C GLY A 84 4.73 21.35 -6.77
N ILE A 85 3.65 20.75 -6.27
CA ILE A 85 3.64 19.88 -5.10
C ILE A 85 3.57 18.42 -5.54
N ASN A 86 4.31 17.56 -4.87
CA ASN A 86 4.21 16.11 -5.02
C ASN A 86 3.51 15.51 -3.79
N ILE A 87 2.47 14.72 -4.04
CA ILE A 87 1.70 13.99 -3.04
C ILE A 87 1.85 12.50 -3.39
N ILE A 88 2.16 11.67 -2.38
CA ILE A 88 2.19 10.22 -2.54
C ILE A 88 1.09 9.58 -1.70
N THR A 89 0.41 8.58 -2.28
CA THR A 89 -0.55 7.73 -1.56
C THR A 89 0.09 6.40 -1.19
N ASP A 90 -0.26 5.83 -0.03
CA ASP A 90 0.11 4.49 0.44
C ASP A 90 1.50 4.00 -0.06
N PRO A 91 2.61 4.58 0.43
CA PRO A 91 3.93 4.44 -0.19
C PRO A 91 4.52 3.03 -0.01
N ILE A 92 4.10 2.10 -0.87
CA ILE A 92 4.55 0.72 -0.90
C ILE A 92 5.31 0.50 -2.20
N PHE A 93 6.64 0.45 -2.12
CA PHE A 93 7.53 0.26 -3.27
C PHE A 93 8.09 -1.17 -3.40
N GLY A 94 7.91 -1.98 -2.37
CA GLY A 94 8.40 -3.36 -2.32
C GLY A 94 7.29 -4.40 -2.22
N ASP A 95 7.71 -5.65 -2.03
CA ASP A 95 6.84 -6.72 -1.61
C ASP A 95 6.53 -6.56 -0.12
N LEU A 96 5.24 -6.63 0.26
CA LEU A 96 4.83 -6.53 1.66
C LEU A 96 5.32 -7.73 2.48
N THR A 97 5.31 -8.92 1.86
CA THR A 97 5.81 -10.18 2.44
C THR A 97 6.28 -11.12 1.32
N PHE A 98 6.95 -12.20 1.69
CA PHE A 98 7.32 -13.25 0.74
C PHE A 98 6.12 -13.93 0.04
N LEU A 99 4.95 -13.96 0.70
CA LEU A 99 3.71 -14.53 0.17
C LEU A 99 2.98 -13.56 -0.77
N PHE A 100 3.06 -12.26 -0.48
CA PHE A 100 2.33 -11.22 -1.20
C PHE A 100 3.28 -10.36 -2.04
N LYS A 101 3.89 -11.00 -3.05
CA LYS A 101 4.72 -10.28 -4.03
C LYS A 101 3.88 -9.36 -4.91
N ARG A 102 4.45 -8.24 -5.36
CA ARG A 102 3.83 -7.39 -6.37
C ARG A 102 3.58 -8.18 -7.65
N LEU A 103 2.55 -7.79 -8.39
CA LEU A 103 2.29 -8.33 -9.72
C LEU A 103 3.30 -7.75 -10.72
N MET A 104 3.50 -6.43 -10.67
CA MET A 104 4.44 -5.68 -11.52
C MET A 104 5.46 -4.94 -10.66
N ALA A 105 6.64 -4.66 -11.23
CA ALA A 105 7.58 -3.72 -10.62
C ALA A 105 6.90 -2.35 -10.43
N PRO A 106 7.37 -1.52 -9.48
CA PRO A 106 6.92 -0.14 -9.37
C PRO A 106 6.96 0.59 -10.72
N GLY A 107 5.90 1.32 -11.06
CA GLY A 107 5.74 2.03 -12.33
C GLY A 107 6.61 3.29 -12.50
N VAL A 108 7.67 3.40 -11.71
CA VAL A 108 8.66 4.48 -11.72
C VAL A 108 10.05 3.85 -11.78
N ALA A 109 10.90 4.38 -12.66
CA ALA A 109 12.29 3.96 -12.85
C ALA A 109 13.26 4.86 -12.07
#